data_AF-A0A1D7XT12-F1
#
_entry.id   AF-A0A1D7XT12-F1
#
_cell.length_a   1.000
_cell.length_b   1.000
_cell.length_c   1.000
_cell.angle_alpha   90.00
_cell.angle_beta   90.00
_cell.angle_gamma   90.00
#
_symmetry.space_group_name_H-M   'P 1'
#
loop_
_entity.id
_entity.type
_entity.pdbx_description
1 polymer ?
#
loop_
_entity_poly.entity_id
_entity_poly.type
_entity_poly.pdbx_seq_one_letter_code
_entity_poly.pdbx_strand_id
1 'polypeptide(L)'
;MNKNSDKTLKLNSRLSDKYKLNDILSFDKERRSIQQLITNNPLYLWELIHTKHSNVSLVRDAYAKLKARIVRINPRLVEEVEKKHRYHKASKRLRKELREGKLGKDGSSFKKIASRKIIND
;
A
#
# COMPACT_ATOMS: atom_id res chain seq x y z
N MET A 1 10.60 -33.36 -28.29
CA MET A 1 9.34 -32.97 -27.63
C MET A 1 9.58 -31.69 -26.85
N ASN A 2 8.82 -30.64 -27.17
CA ASN A 2 9.14 -29.26 -26.86
C ASN A 2 8.84 -28.91 -25.40
N LYS A 3 9.88 -28.47 -24.68
CA LYS A 3 9.81 -27.90 -23.33
C LYS A 3 9.13 -26.54 -23.40
N ASN A 4 7.99 -26.34 -22.74
CA ASN A 4 7.42 -25.01 -22.45
C ASN A 4 6.38 -25.10 -21.32
N SER A 5 6.81 -25.58 -20.16
CA SER A 5 6.21 -25.24 -18.88
C SER A 5 7.20 -24.32 -18.15
N ASP A 6 6.68 -23.28 -17.50
CA ASP A 6 7.40 -22.21 -16.78
C ASP A 6 7.85 -20.99 -17.59
N LYS A 7 6.89 -20.10 -17.86
CA LYS A 7 7.19 -18.66 -17.88
C LYS A 7 7.12 -18.12 -16.44
N THR A 8 8.05 -18.56 -15.60
CA THR A 8 8.34 -17.88 -14.34
C THR A 8 8.80 -16.47 -14.70
N LEU A 9 8.12 -15.45 -14.14
CA LEU A 9 8.54 -14.06 -14.24
C LEU A 9 10.03 -13.99 -13.87
N LYS A 10 10.89 -13.69 -14.85
CA LYS A 10 12.33 -13.52 -14.62
C LYS A 10 12.52 -12.36 -13.65
N LEU A 11 12.87 -12.70 -12.41
CA LEU A 11 13.19 -11.76 -11.34
C LEU A 11 14.44 -10.97 -11.74
N ASN A 12 14.26 -9.75 -12.23
CA ASN A 12 15.36 -8.82 -12.46
C ASN A 12 15.87 -8.34 -11.09
N SER A 13 16.94 -8.96 -10.59
CA SER A 13 17.59 -8.70 -9.29
C SER A 13 18.21 -7.30 -9.12
N ARG A 14 17.92 -6.34 -10.01
CA ARG A 14 18.51 -4.98 -10.02
C ARG A 14 17.52 -3.85 -10.32
N LEU A 15 16.22 -4.10 -10.37
CA LEU A 15 15.20 -3.08 -10.62
C LEU A 15 14.16 -3.15 -9.50
N SER A 16 13.78 -2.00 -8.94
CA SER A 16 12.65 -1.86 -8.02
C SER A 16 11.50 -2.79 -8.44
N ASP A 17 10.96 -3.61 -7.53
CA ASP A 17 9.82 -4.55 -7.73
C ASP A 17 8.49 -3.83 -8.03
N LYS A 18 8.53 -2.71 -8.75
CA LYS A 18 7.43 -1.78 -8.95
C LYS A 18 7.25 -1.46 -10.42
N TYR A 19 6.01 -1.57 -10.88
CA TYR A 19 5.63 -1.32 -12.26
C TYR A 19 5.52 0.18 -12.56
N LYS A 20 6.06 0.57 -13.71
CA LYS A 20 5.88 1.87 -14.38
C LYS A 20 4.65 1.81 -15.31
N LEU A 21 4.27 2.96 -15.86
CA LEU A 21 3.06 3.07 -16.71
C LEU A 21 3.08 2.17 -17.95
N ASN A 22 4.25 2.05 -18.59
CA ASN A 22 4.41 1.28 -19.81
C ASN A 22 4.74 -0.20 -19.54
N ASP A 23 4.95 -0.58 -18.28
CA ASP A 23 5.20 -1.96 -17.94
C ASP A 23 3.91 -2.77 -18.11
N ILE A 24 4.06 -4.03 -18.50
CA ILE A 24 2.95 -4.93 -18.81
C ILE A 24 2.73 -5.85 -17.62
N LEU A 25 1.49 -5.87 -17.14
CA LEU A 25 1.03 -6.87 -16.19
C LEU A 25 0.30 -7.98 -16.97
N SER A 26 0.78 -9.21 -16.80
CA SER A 26 0.10 -10.39 -17.35
C SER A 26 -0.75 -11.01 -16.24
N PHE A 27 -2.07 -11.02 -16.42
CA PHE A 27 -3.01 -11.64 -15.50
C PHE A 27 -4.20 -12.21 -16.26
N ASP A 28 -4.71 -13.37 -15.83
CA ASP A 28 -5.84 -14.06 -16.43
C ASP A 28 -5.77 -14.19 -17.96
N LYS A 29 -4.60 -14.63 -18.45
CA LYS A 29 -4.27 -14.80 -19.88
C LYS A 29 -4.28 -13.51 -20.71
N GLU A 30 -4.59 -12.37 -20.12
CA GLU A 30 -4.50 -11.07 -20.76
C GLU A 30 -3.20 -10.34 -20.41
N ARG A 31 -2.75 -9.50 -21.35
CA ARG A 31 -1.60 -8.61 -21.17
C ARG A 31 -2.06 -7.19 -21.34
N ARG A 32 -2.03 -6.42 -20.24
CA ARG A 32 -2.40 -5.01 -20.26
C ARG A 32 -1.26 -4.19 -19.67
N SER A 33 -0.98 -3.03 -20.25
CA SER A 33 -0.07 -2.08 -19.61
C SER A 33 -0.70 -1.51 -18.34
N ILE A 34 0.12 -1.07 -17.39
CA ILE A 34 -0.38 -0.36 -16.21
C ILE A 34 -1.22 0.85 -16.61
N GLN A 35 -0.84 1.58 -17.66
CA GLN A 35 -1.63 2.70 -18.17
C GLN A 35 -3.03 2.28 -18.65
N GLN A 36 -3.14 1.16 -19.37
CA GLN A 36 -4.43 0.61 -19.79
C GLN A 36 -5.27 0.18 -18.57
N LEU A 37 -4.65 -0.44 -17.57
CA LEU A 37 -5.33 -0.84 -16.34
C LEU A 37 -5.83 0.38 -15.55
N ILE A 38 -5.03 1.43 -15.39
CA ILE A 38 -5.45 2.69 -14.73
C ILE A 38 -6.65 3.31 -15.48
N THR A 39 -6.64 3.26 -16.81
CA THR A 39 -7.68 3.92 -17.62
C THR A 39 -8.99 3.13 -17.59
N ASN A 40 -8.90 1.83 -17.86
CA ASN A 40 -10.04 0.98 -18.16
C ASN A 40 -10.52 0.17 -16.95
N ASN A 41 -9.59 -0.30 -16.10
CA ASN A 41 -9.88 -1.17 -14.96
C ASN A 41 -9.22 -0.67 -13.65
N PRO A 42 -9.42 0.59 -13.22
CA PRO A 42 -8.70 1.15 -12.09
C PRO A 42 -9.02 0.45 -10.76
N LEU A 43 -10.28 0.08 -10.50
CA LEU A 43 -10.69 -0.58 -9.26
C LEU A 43 -10.01 -1.94 -9.09
N TYR A 44 -9.95 -2.72 -10.17
CA TYR A 44 -9.24 -4.00 -10.19
C TYR A 44 -7.74 -3.84 -9.88
N LEU A 45 -7.07 -2.86 -10.51
CA LEU A 45 -5.67 -2.59 -10.21
C LEU A 45 -5.45 -2.12 -8.76
N TRP A 46 -6.40 -1.35 -8.21
CA TRP A 46 -6.38 -0.93 -6.81
C TRP A 46 -6.50 -2.11 -5.85
N GLU A 47 -7.46 -3.00 -6.07
CA GLU A 47 -7.64 -4.22 -5.29
C GLU A 47 -6.40 -5.11 -5.34
N LEU A 48 -5.83 -5.32 -6.53
CA LEU A 48 -4.58 -6.07 -6.69
C LEU A 48 -3.45 -5.51 -5.82
N ILE A 49 -3.23 -4.19 -5.83
CA ILE A 49 -2.14 -3.56 -5.06
C ILE A 49 -2.40 -3.66 -3.55
N HIS A 50 -3.65 -3.61 -3.11
CA HIS A 50 -4.01 -3.62 -1.68
C HIS A 50 -4.39 -4.99 -1.12
N THR A 51 -4.38 -6.03 -1.96
CA THR A 51 -4.56 -7.42 -1.54
C THR A 51 -3.32 -7.90 -0.80
N LYS A 52 -3.53 -8.57 0.34
CA LYS A 52 -2.46 -9.14 1.15
C LYS A 52 -1.65 -10.15 0.32
N HIS A 53 -0.33 -10.11 0.42
CA HIS A 53 0.60 -10.95 -0.34
C HIS A 53 0.64 -10.71 -1.86
N SER A 54 0.04 -9.62 -2.34
CA SER A 54 0.25 -9.19 -3.72
C SER A 54 1.67 -8.68 -3.94
N ASN A 55 2.31 -9.15 -5.01
CA ASN A 55 3.59 -8.65 -5.49
C ASN A 55 3.44 -7.47 -6.45
N VAL A 56 2.22 -6.94 -6.62
CA VAL A 56 1.95 -5.79 -7.50
C VAL A 56 2.13 -4.51 -6.70
N SER A 57 3.17 -3.77 -7.03
CA SER A 57 3.39 -2.40 -6.53
C SER A 57 3.68 -1.47 -7.68
N LEU A 58 3.30 -0.21 -7.55
CA LEU A 58 3.54 0.80 -8.60
C LEU A 58 4.63 1.77 -8.17
N VAL A 59 5.36 2.31 -9.16
CA VAL A 59 6.19 3.49 -8.92
C VAL A 59 5.33 4.68 -8.52
N ARG A 60 5.94 5.68 -7.86
CA ARG A 60 5.22 6.82 -7.27
C ARG A 60 4.27 7.50 -8.26
N ASP A 61 4.73 7.76 -9.48
CA ASP A 61 3.94 8.50 -10.48
C ASP A 61 2.77 7.67 -11.02
N ALA A 62 2.98 6.37 -11.25
CA ALA A 62 1.92 5.46 -11.67
C ALA A 62 0.87 5.29 -10.56
N TYR A 63 1.31 5.16 -9.31
CA TYR A 63 0.41 5.11 -8.15
C TYR A 63 -0.38 6.42 -7.97
N ALA A 64 0.26 7.57 -8.18
CA ALA A 64 -0.42 8.87 -8.10
C ALA A 64 -1.53 8.99 -9.16
N LYS A 65 -1.26 8.55 -10.40
CA LYS A 65 -2.27 8.50 -11.47
C LYS A 65 -3.41 7.55 -11.13
N LEU A 66 -3.11 6.35 -10.63
CA LEU A 66 -4.14 5.41 -10.17
C LEU A 66 -4.98 6.02 -9.06
N LYS A 67 -4.35 6.55 -8.01
CA LYS A 67 -5.03 7.17 -6.86
C LYS A 67 -5.96 8.29 -7.32
N ALA A 68 -5.49 9.19 -8.20
CA ALA A 68 -6.32 10.27 -8.74
C ALA A 68 -7.55 9.73 -9.49
N ARG A 69 -7.41 8.61 -10.22
CA ARG A 69 -8.54 7.95 -10.88
C ARG A 69 -9.50 7.33 -9.87
N ILE A 70 -9.01 6.68 -8.82
CA ILE A 70 -9.82 6.08 -7.77
C ILE A 70 -10.56 7.15 -6.97
N VAL A 71 -9.94 8.27 -6.61
CA VAL A 71 -10.61 9.39 -5.91
C VAL A 71 -11.86 9.85 -6.68
N ARG A 72 -11.78 9.92 -8.01
CA ARG A 72 -12.92 10.33 -8.85
C ARG A 72 -14.03 9.29 -8.93
N ILE A 73 -13.72 8.00 -8.76
CA ILE A 73 -14.68 6.90 -8.87
C ILE A 73 -15.28 6.55 -7.50
N ASN A 74 -14.41 6.34 -6.51
CA ASN A 74 -14.76 5.97 -5.15
C ASN A 74 -13.72 6.54 -4.16
N PRO A 75 -13.94 7.74 -3.60
CA PRO A 75 -13.00 8.37 -2.67
C PRO A 75 -12.84 7.60 -1.36
N ARG A 76 -13.85 6.83 -0.91
CA ARG A 76 -13.80 6.07 0.35
C ARG A 76 -12.67 5.04 0.36
N LEU A 77 -12.41 4.39 -0.78
CA LEU A 77 -11.30 3.43 -0.90
C LEU A 77 -9.94 4.07 -0.58
N VAL A 78 -9.75 5.31 -1.01
CA VAL A 78 -8.52 6.06 -0.76
C VAL A 78 -8.43 6.46 0.71
N GLU A 79 -9.53 6.95 1.29
CA GLU A 79 -9.61 7.33 2.70
C GLU A 79 -9.29 6.16 3.63
N GLU A 80 -9.79 4.97 3.33
CA GLU A 80 -9.50 3.76 4.11
C GLU A 80 -8.02 3.40 4.12
N VAL A 81 -7.38 3.42 2.95
CA VAL A 81 -5.94 3.14 2.82
C VAL A 81 -5.13 4.20 3.57
N GLU A 82 -5.50 5.47 3.45
CA GLU A 82 -4.81 6.54 4.18
C GLU A 82 -5.00 6.43 5.69
N LYS A 83 -6.20 6.07 6.16
CA LYS A 83 -6.48 5.83 7.58
C LYS A 83 -5.61 4.68 8.11
N LYS A 84 -5.54 3.56 7.39
CA LYS A 84 -4.66 2.42 7.73
C LYS A 84 -3.19 2.85 7.79
N HIS A 85 -2.73 3.65 6.82
CA HIS A 85 -1.35 4.15 6.78
C HIS A 85 -1.03 5.10 7.94
N ARG A 86 -1.94 6.04 8.24
CA ARG A 86 -1.81 6.95 9.40
C ARG A 86 -1.73 6.17 10.71
N TYR A 87 -2.61 5.19 10.89
CA TYR A 87 -2.59 4.31 12.05
C TYR A 87 -1.26 3.55 12.16
N HIS A 88 -0.80 2.91 11.09
CA HIS A 88 0.48 2.19 11.08
C HIS A 88 1.65 3.10 11.46
N LYS A 89 1.73 4.31 10.89
CA LYS A 89 2.77 5.29 11.24
C LYS A 89 2.69 5.70 12.71
N ALA A 90 1.49 5.95 13.22
CA ALA A 90 1.29 6.28 14.63
C ALA A 90 1.72 5.13 15.54
N SER A 91 1.31 3.89 15.27
CA SER A 91 1.73 2.71 16.03
C SER A 91 3.25 2.51 16.01
N LYS A 92 3.90 2.69 14.85
CA LYS A 92 5.36 2.58 14.74
C LYS A 92 6.06 3.65 15.59
N ARG A 93 5.54 4.88 15.57
CA ARG A 93 6.06 5.98 16.40
C ARG A 93 5.86 5.72 17.89
N LEU A 94 4.69 5.23 18.29
CA LEU A 94 4.38 4.87 19.67
C LEU A 94 5.37 3.84 20.21
N ARG A 95 5.60 2.75 19.47
CA ARG A 95 6.59 1.72 19.86
C ARG A 95 8.00 2.28 19.96
N LYS A 96 8.37 3.20 19.05
CA LYS A 96 9.69 3.86 19.09
C LYS A 96 9.83 4.71 20.35
N GLU A 97 8.89 5.59 20.63
CA GLU A 97 8.93 6.46 21.81
C GLU A 97 8.85 5.68 23.13
N LEU A 98 8.14 4.54 23.15
CA LEU A 98 8.12 3.62 24.29
C LEU A 98 9.51 3.02 24.55
N ARG A 99 10.16 2.47 23.51
CA ARG A 99 11.52 1.90 23.64
C ARG A 99 12.57 2.93 24.05
N GLU A 100 12.42 4.16 23.58
CA GLU A 100 13.32 5.28 23.89
C GLU A 100 13.00 5.93 25.25
N GLY A 101 11.98 5.44 25.98
CA GLY A 101 11.56 6.01 27.27
C GLY A 101 11.10 7.46 27.17
N LYS A 102 10.70 7.92 25.97
CA LYS A 102 10.26 9.29 25.66
C LYS A 102 8.75 9.45 25.82
N LEU A 103 8.00 8.36 25.81
CA LEU A 103 6.54 8.38 25.84
C LEU A 103 6.02 9.16 27.07
N GLY A 104 5.21 10.20 26.83
CA GLY A 104 4.63 11.03 27.89
C GLY A 104 5.58 12.03 28.55
N LYS A 105 6.82 12.17 28.06
CA LYS A 105 7.77 13.22 28.48
C LYS A 105 7.74 14.42 27.53
N ASP A 106 8.43 15.50 27.89
CA ASP A 106 8.57 16.69 27.05
C ASP A 106 9.16 16.32 25.66
N GLY A 107 8.47 16.76 24.61
CA GLY A 107 8.78 16.45 23.23
C GLY A 107 8.22 15.11 22.70
N SER A 108 7.45 14.36 23.48
CA SER A 108 6.69 13.19 22.98
C SER A 108 5.64 13.62 21.97
N SER A 109 5.43 12.80 20.93
CA SER A 109 4.32 13.02 19.99
C SER A 109 2.98 12.57 20.55
N PHE A 110 2.96 11.91 21.70
CA PHE A 110 1.78 11.35 22.33
C PHE A 110 1.55 12.01 23.69
N LYS A 111 0.36 12.58 23.86
CA LYS A 111 -0.07 13.12 25.14
C LYS A 111 -0.77 12.02 25.94
N LYS A 112 -0.47 11.94 27.24
CA LYS A 112 -1.25 11.15 28.18
C LYS A 112 -2.65 11.75 28.26
N ILE A 113 -3.64 11.08 27.71
CA ILE A 113 -5.04 11.42 27.96
C ILE A 113 -5.30 10.95 29.40
N ALA A 114 -5.72 11.87 30.26
CA ALA A 114 -5.85 11.75 31.72
C ALA A 114 -5.95 10.30 32.25
N SER A 115 -5.16 9.97 33.27
CA SER A 115 -5.28 8.71 34.00
C SER A 115 -6.68 8.61 34.62
N ARG A 116 -7.60 7.95 33.92
CA ARG A 116 -8.88 7.56 34.49
C ARG A 116 -8.57 6.55 35.59
N LYS A 117 -8.95 6.84 36.84
CA LYS A 117 -9.11 5.80 37.85
C LYS A 117 -10.19 4.88 37.30
N ILE A 118 -9.81 3.65 36.94
CA ILE A 118 -10.79 2.59 36.77
C ILE A 118 -11.25 2.29 38.19
N ILE A 119 -12.43 2.79 38.55
CA ILE A 119 -13.12 2.35 39.76
C ILE A 119 -13.71 1.00 39.35
N ASN A 120 -13.14 -0.08 39.88
CA ASN A 120 -13.80 -1.37 39.83
C ASN A 120 -14.87 -1.32 40.92
N ASP A 121 -16.14 -1.38 40.51
CA ASP A 121 -17.27 -1.64 41.41
C ASP A 121 -17.28 -3.12 41.86
#